data_AF-A0A923EK68-F1
#
_entry.id   AF-A0A923EK68-F1
#
_cell.length_a   1.000
_cell.length_b   1.000
_cell.length_c   1.000
_cell.angle_alpha   90.00
_cell.angle_beta   90.00
_cell.angle_gamma   90.00
#
_symmetry.space_group_name_H-M   'P 1'
#
loop_
_entity.id
_entity.type
_entity.pdbx_description
1 polymer ?
#
loop_
_entity_poly.entity_id
_entity_poly.type
_entity_poly.pdbx_seq_one_letter_code
_entity_poly.pdbx_strand_id
1 'polypeptide(L)'
;MGKKHFKKMKWRLADISSYEEPAVVMENLPVCASCHLFSKDGEWMSMEMNFRGDSGAHLITKVRETINLSERDFISWNDFPKPEILPKTRGLFAKMSPSGEYMVSTVHEISYAAVTNDHAFSQLFFPTYGVLAWYSTDKKRFALLPGADDYDVVHTDPSWSWDEKKIVFSRAETKNQYHDDIANIRTHVEDADIHQLNARFPIQFDLYQVPFNKGEGGMAVPVRGASRNGMSNYFPRYSPDGRWIVFTQSRTGIMLQPDSKLFIIPARGGEARRMQCNRALFNSYPHR
;
A
#
# COMPACT_ATOMS: atom_id res chain seq x y z
N MET A 1 -20.50 -12.55 5.58
CA MET A 1 -20.43 -13.81 4.82
C MET A 1 -19.11 -14.49 5.14
N GLY A 2 -19.17 -15.60 5.90
CA GLY A 2 -18.14 -15.94 6.90
C GLY A 2 -17.14 -17.02 6.51
N LYS A 3 -16.04 -17.03 7.28
CA LYS A 3 -14.82 -17.86 7.32
C LYS A 3 -14.89 -19.33 6.86
N LYS A 4 -16.08 -19.94 6.75
CA LYS A 4 -16.28 -21.35 6.34
C LYS A 4 -15.99 -21.64 4.86
N HIS A 5 -15.89 -20.62 4.01
CA HIS A 5 -15.70 -20.81 2.55
C HIS A 5 -14.24 -20.65 2.07
N PHE A 6 -13.33 -20.07 2.88
CA PHE A 6 -11.94 -19.83 2.43
C PHE A 6 -11.19 -21.11 2.08
N LYS A 7 -11.42 -22.20 2.83
CA LYS A 7 -10.82 -23.52 2.54
C LYS A 7 -11.23 -24.10 1.18
N LYS A 8 -12.34 -23.66 0.61
CA LYS A 8 -12.81 -24.08 -0.71
C LYS A 8 -12.24 -23.23 -1.85
N MET A 9 -11.60 -22.09 -1.53
CA MET A 9 -10.99 -21.24 -2.55
C MET A 9 -9.68 -21.85 -3.02
N LYS A 10 -9.48 -21.85 -4.34
CA LYS A 10 -8.21 -22.20 -4.98
C LYS A 10 -7.75 -21.02 -5.82
N TRP A 11 -6.48 -20.69 -5.75
CA TRP A 11 -5.84 -19.79 -6.71
C TRP A 11 -5.13 -20.63 -7.74
N ARG A 12 -5.31 -20.27 -8.99
CA ARG A 12 -4.70 -20.95 -10.12
C ARG A 12 -3.90 -19.96 -10.96
N LEU A 13 -2.78 -20.41 -11.50
CA LEU A 13 -1.97 -19.65 -12.44
C LEU A 13 -2.13 -20.28 -13.83
N ALA A 14 -2.44 -19.45 -14.82
CA ALA A 14 -2.63 -19.86 -16.20
C ALA A 14 -1.79 -18.98 -17.12
N ASP A 15 -1.22 -19.57 -18.15
CA ASP A 15 -0.74 -18.82 -19.31
C ASP A 15 -1.94 -18.52 -20.22
N ILE A 16 -2.15 -17.25 -20.55
CA ILE A 16 -3.26 -16.82 -21.42
C ILE A 16 -3.18 -17.40 -22.85
N SER A 17 -2.01 -17.91 -23.24
CA SER A 17 -1.78 -18.57 -24.52
C SER A 17 -1.93 -20.10 -24.48
N SER A 18 -2.07 -20.69 -23.29
CA SER A 18 -2.23 -22.13 -23.10
C SER A 18 -3.70 -22.53 -22.92
N TYR A 19 -4.06 -23.68 -23.46
CA TYR A 19 -5.36 -24.33 -23.25
C TYR A 19 -5.31 -25.44 -22.19
N GLU A 20 -4.16 -25.66 -21.56
CA GLU A 20 -4.00 -26.63 -20.48
C GLU A 20 -4.73 -26.19 -19.20
N GLU A 21 -5.05 -27.16 -18.33
CA GLU A 21 -5.69 -26.82 -17.05
C GLU A 21 -4.73 -25.95 -16.20
N PRO A 22 -5.18 -24.79 -15.69
CA PRO A 22 -4.35 -23.93 -14.86
C PRO A 22 -3.86 -24.62 -13.59
N ALA A 23 -2.57 -24.52 -13.32
CA ALA A 23 -1.95 -25.10 -12.13
C ALA A 23 -2.52 -24.46 -10.86
N VAL A 24 -2.88 -25.29 -9.87
CA VAL A 24 -3.29 -24.81 -8.54
C VAL A 24 -2.03 -24.37 -7.80
N VAL A 25 -1.94 -23.07 -7.51
CA VAL A 25 -0.80 -22.46 -6.80
C VAL A 25 -1.09 -22.23 -5.31
N MET A 26 -2.36 -22.24 -4.92
CA MET A 26 -2.78 -22.08 -3.53
C MET A 26 -4.15 -22.72 -3.32
N GLU A 27 -4.31 -23.51 -2.28
CA GLU A 27 -5.60 -24.07 -1.87
C GLU A 27 -5.64 -24.27 -0.36
N ASN A 28 -6.82 -24.61 0.19
CA ASN A 28 -7.00 -24.91 1.62
C ASN A 28 -6.60 -23.76 2.57
N LEU A 29 -6.70 -22.50 2.13
CA LEU A 29 -6.40 -21.35 2.97
C LEU A 29 -7.37 -21.26 4.17
N PRO A 30 -6.85 -21.25 5.41
CA PRO A 30 -7.69 -21.13 6.60
C PRO A 30 -8.19 -19.69 6.84
N VAL A 31 -7.56 -18.71 6.18
CA VAL A 31 -7.78 -17.28 6.39
C VAL A 31 -7.83 -16.53 5.05
N CYS A 32 -8.38 -15.32 5.07
CA CYS A 32 -8.31 -14.42 3.92
C CYS A 32 -6.85 -14.04 3.66
N ALA A 33 -6.41 -14.19 2.40
CA ALA A 33 -5.14 -13.70 1.91
C ALA A 33 -5.41 -12.60 0.88
N SER A 34 -4.61 -11.52 0.91
CA SER A 34 -4.79 -10.36 0.04
C SER A 34 -3.49 -10.07 -0.73
N CYS A 35 -2.91 -8.88 -0.60
CA CYS A 35 -1.74 -8.47 -1.36
C CYS A 35 -0.56 -9.43 -1.12
N HIS A 36 0.23 -9.67 -2.18
CA HIS A 36 1.44 -10.48 -2.14
C HIS A 36 2.60 -9.75 -2.83
N LEU A 37 3.81 -10.02 -2.36
CA LEU A 37 5.03 -9.28 -2.68
C LEU A 37 6.17 -10.28 -2.84
N PHE A 38 7.12 -9.98 -3.72
CA PHE A 38 8.32 -10.78 -3.94
C PHE A 38 9.57 -9.91 -3.93
N SER A 39 10.68 -10.47 -3.45
CA SER A 39 12.02 -9.91 -3.69
C SER A 39 12.34 -9.95 -5.19
N LYS A 40 13.34 -9.18 -5.59
CA LYS A 40 13.79 -9.05 -6.99
C LYS A 40 14.22 -10.37 -7.61
N ASP A 41 14.88 -11.21 -6.83
CA ASP A 41 15.34 -12.54 -7.23
C ASP A 41 14.25 -13.63 -7.07
N GLY A 42 13.10 -13.27 -6.50
CA GLY A 42 12.03 -14.22 -6.19
C GLY A 42 12.35 -15.17 -5.04
N GLU A 43 13.44 -14.97 -4.29
CA GLU A 43 13.81 -15.82 -3.16
C GLU A 43 12.83 -15.64 -1.98
N TRP A 44 12.30 -14.44 -1.79
CA TRP A 44 11.38 -14.11 -0.70
C TRP A 44 10.00 -13.78 -1.22
N MET A 45 8.99 -14.17 -0.44
CA MET A 45 7.62 -13.73 -0.61
C MET A 45 7.04 -13.19 0.69
N SER A 46 6.15 -12.21 0.57
CA SER A 46 5.26 -11.79 1.65
C SER A 46 3.83 -11.77 1.18
N MET A 47 2.90 -12.05 2.09
CA MET A 47 1.48 -11.99 1.81
C MET A 47 0.70 -11.47 3.03
N GLU A 48 -0.17 -10.49 2.80
CA GLU A 48 -1.14 -10.05 3.79
C GLU A 48 -2.12 -11.18 4.07
N MET A 49 -2.21 -11.61 5.32
CA MET A 49 -3.14 -12.66 5.72
C MET A 49 -3.76 -12.30 7.07
N ASN A 50 -5.09 -12.39 7.17
CA ASN A 50 -5.76 -12.14 8.44
C ASN A 50 -5.58 -13.34 9.39
N PHE A 51 -4.40 -13.44 9.99
CA PHE A 51 -4.02 -14.52 10.88
C PHE A 51 -4.54 -14.25 12.29
N ARG A 52 -5.30 -15.18 12.88
CA ARG A 52 -5.88 -15.06 14.23
C ARG A 52 -6.74 -13.80 14.48
N GLY A 53 -7.32 -13.22 13.44
CA GLY A 53 -8.12 -11.99 13.57
C GLY A 53 -7.27 -10.71 13.53
N ASP A 54 -5.98 -10.82 13.25
CA ASP A 54 -5.07 -9.71 13.09
C ASP A 54 -4.98 -9.29 11.61
N SER A 55 -5.56 -8.14 11.28
CA SER A 55 -5.49 -7.58 9.93
C SER A 55 -4.13 -6.98 9.59
N GLY A 56 -3.22 -6.82 10.57
CA GLY A 56 -1.85 -6.35 10.40
C GLY A 56 -0.83 -7.47 10.20
N ALA A 57 -1.27 -8.73 10.13
CA ALA A 57 -0.36 -9.86 9.99
C ALA A 57 0.10 -10.07 8.54
N HIS A 58 1.40 -10.30 8.39
CA HIS A 58 2.05 -10.63 7.12
C HIS A 58 2.78 -11.95 7.24
N LEU A 59 2.51 -12.86 6.31
CA LEU A 59 3.43 -13.94 5.99
C LEU A 59 4.70 -13.33 5.40
N ILE A 60 5.87 -13.81 5.82
CA ILE A 60 7.17 -13.57 5.19
C ILE A 60 7.94 -14.88 5.19
N THR A 61 8.27 -15.40 4.01
CA THR A 61 8.94 -16.69 3.89
C THR A 61 9.75 -16.81 2.61
N LYS A 62 10.68 -17.76 2.57
CA LYS A 62 11.40 -18.10 1.34
C LYS A 62 10.50 -18.88 0.39
N VAL A 63 10.60 -18.57 -0.89
CA VAL A 63 9.93 -19.29 -1.97
C VAL A 63 10.59 -20.67 -2.13
N ARG A 64 9.75 -21.70 -2.21
CA ARG A 64 10.12 -23.12 -2.38
C ARG A 64 8.94 -23.85 -3.00
N GLU A 65 9.18 -25.03 -3.55
CA GLU A 65 8.17 -25.84 -4.23
C GLU A 65 6.91 -26.07 -3.38
N THR A 66 7.09 -26.34 -2.08
CA THR A 66 5.98 -26.47 -1.13
C THR A 66 6.24 -25.58 0.08
N ILE A 67 5.31 -24.67 0.38
CA ILE A 67 5.36 -23.77 1.52
C ILE A 67 4.36 -24.22 2.59
N ASN A 68 4.89 -24.81 3.66
CA ASN A 68 4.13 -25.08 4.88
C ASN A 68 4.19 -23.86 5.79
N LEU A 69 3.02 -23.29 6.10
CA LEU A 69 2.87 -22.10 6.93
C LEU A 69 2.84 -22.47 8.42
N SER A 70 3.58 -21.72 9.23
CA SER A 70 3.62 -21.83 10.68
C SER A 70 3.67 -20.44 11.33
N GLU A 71 3.38 -20.35 12.62
CA GLU A 71 3.30 -19.05 13.33
C GLU A 71 4.58 -18.21 13.23
N ARG A 72 5.75 -18.86 13.16
CA ARG A 72 7.06 -18.19 13.02
C ARG A 72 7.26 -17.51 11.66
N ASP A 73 6.42 -17.83 10.68
CA ASP A 73 6.48 -17.24 9.34
C ASP A 73 5.66 -15.93 9.26
N PHE A 74 4.99 -15.55 10.36
CA PHE A 74 4.21 -14.32 10.43
C PHE A 74 4.91 -13.25 11.26
N ILE A 75 4.74 -12.02 10.82
CA ILE A 75 4.91 -10.82 11.65
C ILE A 75 3.55 -10.16 11.82
N SER A 76 3.40 -9.33 12.85
CA SER A 76 2.30 -8.36 12.88
C SER A 76 2.82 -6.94 12.98
N TRP A 77 2.26 -6.05 12.16
CA TRP A 77 2.48 -4.62 12.34
C TRP A 77 1.90 -4.10 13.67
N ASN A 78 1.01 -4.86 14.34
CA ASN A 78 0.56 -4.55 15.70
C ASN A 78 1.60 -4.87 16.78
N ASP A 79 2.67 -5.61 16.46
CA ASP A 79 3.78 -5.85 17.39
C ASP A 79 4.68 -4.60 17.50
N PHE A 80 4.52 -3.62 16.61
CA PHE A 80 5.21 -2.35 16.69
C PHE A 80 4.56 -1.43 17.74
N PRO A 81 5.33 -0.84 18.69
CA PRO A 81 4.76 -0.04 19.77
C PRO A 81 3.99 1.17 19.27
N LYS A 82 2.75 1.31 19.74
CA LYS A 82 1.85 2.44 19.43
C LYS A 82 1.10 2.92 20.68
N PRO A 83 0.66 4.18 20.74
CA PRO A 83 -0.25 4.65 21.77
C PRO A 83 -1.55 3.83 21.83
N GLU A 84 -2.07 3.60 23.05
CA GLU A 84 -3.28 2.79 23.26
C GLU A 84 -4.53 3.37 22.59
N ILE A 85 -4.60 4.70 22.48
CA ILE A 85 -5.72 5.41 21.84
C ILE A 85 -5.84 5.12 20.34
N LEU A 86 -4.74 4.72 19.68
CA LEU A 86 -4.77 4.44 18.26
C LEU A 86 -5.41 3.08 17.99
N PRO A 87 -6.16 2.91 16.88
CA PRO A 87 -6.69 1.61 16.50
C PRO A 87 -5.58 0.60 16.21
N LYS A 88 -5.96 -0.67 15.98
CA LYS A 88 -5.02 -1.68 15.49
C LYS A 88 -4.46 -1.27 14.12
N THR A 89 -3.16 -1.41 13.96
CA THR A 89 -2.48 -1.20 12.69
C THR A 89 -2.79 -2.37 11.75
N ARG A 90 -3.16 -2.03 10.52
CA ARG A 90 -3.31 -2.94 9.38
C ARG A 90 -2.03 -3.04 8.57
N GLY A 91 -1.17 -2.03 8.62
CA GLY A 91 0.04 -1.99 7.82
C GLY A 91 -0.28 -1.64 6.37
N LEU A 92 -0.88 -0.48 6.13
CA LEU A 92 -1.38 -0.13 4.80
C LEU A 92 -0.28 -0.11 3.74
N PHE A 93 -0.56 -0.82 2.65
CA PHE A 93 0.22 -0.81 1.42
C PHE A 93 1.67 -1.26 1.59
N ALA A 94 1.92 -2.21 2.49
CA ALA A 94 3.25 -2.74 2.76
C ALA A 94 4.00 -3.13 1.47
N LYS A 95 5.33 -2.98 1.50
CA LYS A 95 6.23 -3.38 0.41
C LYS A 95 7.46 -4.09 0.93
N MET A 96 7.82 -5.17 0.24
CA MET A 96 9.09 -5.85 0.40
C MET A 96 10.17 -5.12 -0.39
N SER A 97 11.34 -5.00 0.22
CA SER A 97 12.56 -4.49 -0.41
C SER A 97 13.05 -5.45 -1.51
N PRO A 98 13.71 -4.97 -2.58
CA PRO A 98 14.31 -5.82 -3.61
C PRO A 98 15.14 -7.03 -3.11
N SER A 99 15.84 -6.95 -2.00
CA SER A 99 16.64 -8.01 -1.38
C SER A 99 15.81 -8.96 -0.51
N GLY A 100 14.61 -8.53 -0.10
CA GLY A 100 13.80 -9.25 0.90
C GLY A 100 14.28 -9.08 2.35
N GLU A 101 15.35 -8.30 2.59
CA GLU A 101 15.87 -8.05 3.95
C GLU A 101 14.95 -7.13 4.77
N TYR A 102 14.17 -6.29 4.09
CA TYR A 102 13.28 -5.32 4.71
C TYR A 102 11.86 -5.37 4.16
N MET A 103 10.92 -5.00 5.03
CA MET A 103 9.56 -4.58 4.70
C MET A 103 9.40 -3.12 5.11
N VAL A 104 8.57 -2.35 4.40
CA VAL A 104 8.13 -1.00 4.80
C VAL A 104 6.63 -0.91 4.68
N SER A 105 5.96 -0.23 5.60
CA SER A 105 4.52 -0.03 5.56
C SER A 105 4.07 1.24 6.27
N THR A 106 2.84 1.66 6.02
CA THR A 106 2.16 2.68 6.83
C THR A 106 1.68 2.04 8.13
N VAL A 107 2.12 2.57 9.26
CA VAL A 107 1.72 2.12 10.60
C VAL A 107 1.07 3.25 11.40
N HIS A 108 0.47 2.89 12.54
CA HIS A 108 -0.24 3.81 13.44
C HIS A 108 -1.40 4.53 12.75
N GLU A 109 -1.90 3.95 11.67
CA GLU A 109 -2.79 4.60 10.76
C GLU A 109 -4.20 4.76 11.34
N ILE A 110 -4.83 5.86 10.94
CA ILE A 110 -6.27 6.06 11.00
C ILE A 110 -6.71 6.30 9.58
N SER A 111 -7.86 5.74 9.18
CA SER A 111 -8.35 5.86 7.81
C SER A 111 -9.82 6.13 7.78
N TYR A 112 -10.22 7.05 6.90
CA TYR A 112 -11.61 7.23 6.54
C TYR A 112 -11.98 6.17 5.50
N ALA A 113 -13.13 5.53 5.69
CA ALA A 113 -13.65 4.53 4.78
C ALA A 113 -15.16 4.66 4.66
N ALA A 114 -15.68 4.73 3.44
CA ALA A 114 -17.10 4.73 3.16
C ALA A 114 -17.42 3.75 2.03
N VAL A 115 -18.51 3.01 2.16
CA VAL A 115 -19.17 2.31 1.05
C VAL A 115 -20.13 3.31 0.40
N THR A 116 -20.03 3.44 -0.92
CA THR A 116 -20.85 4.38 -1.71
C THR A 116 -22.11 3.69 -2.23
N ASN A 117 -23.06 4.46 -2.77
CA ASN A 117 -24.19 3.92 -3.54
C ASN A 117 -23.86 3.75 -5.05
N ASP A 118 -22.61 3.98 -5.44
CA ASP A 118 -22.12 3.83 -6.81
C ASP A 118 -21.50 2.43 -7.00
N HIS A 119 -22.14 1.60 -7.83
CA HIS A 119 -21.66 0.23 -8.08
C HIS A 119 -20.30 0.15 -8.80
N ALA A 120 -19.94 1.17 -9.60
CA ALA A 120 -18.65 1.21 -10.30
C ALA A 120 -17.51 1.67 -9.37
N PHE A 121 -17.83 2.51 -8.39
CA PHE A 121 -16.89 3.08 -7.43
C PHE A 121 -17.39 2.89 -6.00
N SER A 122 -17.46 1.63 -5.58
CA SER A 122 -18.18 1.16 -4.39
C SER A 122 -17.58 1.57 -3.05
N GLN A 123 -16.38 2.17 -3.03
CA GLN A 123 -15.76 2.65 -1.81
C GLN A 123 -14.96 3.94 -2.02
N LEU A 124 -14.98 4.79 -0.99
CA LEU A 124 -13.98 5.83 -0.77
C LEU A 124 -13.12 5.41 0.42
N PHE A 125 -11.80 5.45 0.25
CA PHE A 125 -10.86 5.12 1.30
C PHE A 125 -9.65 6.03 1.23
N PHE A 126 -9.19 6.57 2.35
CA PHE A 126 -7.91 7.26 2.45
C PHE A 126 -7.40 7.29 3.90
N PRO A 127 -6.09 7.16 4.13
CA PRO A 127 -5.52 7.37 5.45
C PRO A 127 -5.52 8.87 5.80
N THR A 128 -5.83 9.19 7.05
CA THR A 128 -5.86 10.55 7.60
C THR A 128 -4.78 10.80 8.64
N TYR A 129 -4.07 9.75 9.00
CA TYR A 129 -2.97 9.72 9.95
C TYR A 129 -2.20 8.43 9.73
N GLY A 130 -0.90 8.45 10.02
CA GLY A 130 -0.03 7.29 9.84
C GLY A 130 1.35 7.71 9.35
N VAL A 131 2.34 6.93 9.76
CA VAL A 131 3.75 7.15 9.44
C VAL A 131 4.35 5.90 8.81
N LEU A 132 5.52 6.02 8.20
CA LEU A 132 6.22 4.85 7.69
C LEU A 132 7.08 4.21 8.78
N ALA A 133 6.96 2.90 8.90
CA ALA A 133 7.89 2.05 9.64
C ALA A 133 8.44 0.97 8.72
N TRP A 134 9.61 0.45 9.10
CA TRP A 134 10.24 -0.66 8.42
C TRP A 134 10.50 -1.81 9.39
N TYR A 135 10.53 -3.03 8.84
CA TYR A 135 10.83 -4.26 9.54
C TYR A 135 12.02 -4.96 8.88
N SER A 136 12.99 -5.41 9.65
CA SER A 136 14.11 -6.25 9.17
C SER A 136 13.78 -7.72 9.37
N THR A 137 13.87 -8.50 8.30
CA THR A 137 13.50 -9.93 8.28
C THR A 137 14.49 -10.81 9.02
N ASP A 138 15.78 -10.46 9.01
CA ASP A 138 16.85 -11.16 9.70
C ASP A 138 16.87 -10.87 11.22
N LYS A 139 16.83 -9.58 11.60
CA LYS A 139 16.92 -9.14 13.01
C LYS A 139 15.57 -9.14 13.71
N LYS A 140 14.48 -9.36 12.96
CA LYS A 140 13.10 -9.33 13.45
C LYS A 140 12.78 -8.06 14.23
N ARG A 141 13.20 -6.92 13.68
CA ARG A 141 13.11 -5.62 14.36
C ARG A 141 12.32 -4.63 13.54
N PHE A 142 11.45 -3.89 14.23
CA PHE A 142 10.74 -2.74 13.69
C PHE A 142 11.42 -1.42 14.07
N ALA A 143 11.27 -0.41 13.23
CA ALA A 143 11.56 0.97 13.59
C ALA A 143 10.74 1.93 12.72
N LEU A 144 10.48 3.14 13.23
CA LEU A 144 10.06 4.25 12.36
C LEU A 144 11.13 4.51 11.30
N LEU A 145 10.71 5.09 10.18
CA LEU A 145 11.59 5.56 9.13
C LEU A 145 11.82 7.07 9.31
N PRO A 146 12.97 7.52 9.84
CA PRO A 146 13.25 8.94 10.01
C PRO A 146 13.12 9.70 8.69
N GLY A 147 12.34 10.78 8.71
CA GLY A 147 11.96 11.57 7.53
C GLY A 147 10.60 11.21 6.93
N ALA A 148 10.00 10.11 7.38
CA ALA A 148 8.63 9.72 7.05
C ALA A 148 7.83 9.32 8.32
N ASP A 149 8.20 9.93 9.44
CA ASP A 149 7.73 9.69 10.80
C ASP A 149 7.11 10.93 11.47
N ASP A 150 6.70 11.91 10.66
CA ASP A 150 5.99 13.12 11.11
C ASP A 150 4.50 12.83 11.25
N TYR A 151 3.97 12.93 12.47
CA TYR A 151 2.56 12.68 12.78
C TYR A 151 1.64 13.89 12.52
N ASP A 152 2.17 15.07 12.17
CA ASP A 152 1.37 16.23 11.75
C ASP A 152 0.84 16.11 10.32
N VAL A 153 1.31 15.10 9.59
CA VAL A 153 0.89 14.73 8.24
C VAL A 153 0.67 13.22 8.17
N VAL A 154 0.07 12.74 7.08
CA VAL A 154 0.01 11.31 6.80
C VAL A 154 1.07 10.93 5.78
N HIS A 155 1.77 9.82 6.02
CA HIS A 155 2.69 9.18 5.09
C HIS A 155 2.14 7.81 4.72
N THR A 156 2.05 7.49 3.42
CA THR A 156 1.49 6.22 2.96
C THR A 156 2.03 5.77 1.61
N ASP A 157 1.59 4.64 1.08
CA ASP A 157 2.02 4.07 -0.21
C ASP A 157 3.54 4.03 -0.43
N PRO A 158 4.33 3.49 0.50
CA PRO A 158 5.77 3.41 0.29
C PRO A 158 6.11 2.51 -0.91
N SER A 159 7.23 2.78 -1.57
CA SER A 159 7.81 1.94 -2.60
C SER A 159 9.34 2.08 -2.64
N TRP A 160 10.03 0.95 -2.66
CA TRP A 160 11.47 0.86 -2.71
C TRP A 160 12.03 1.21 -4.09
N SER A 161 13.12 1.98 -4.12
CA SER A 161 14.00 2.02 -5.29
C SER A 161 14.64 0.65 -5.50
N TRP A 162 14.96 0.32 -6.75
CA TRP A 162 15.49 -0.99 -7.11
C TRP A 162 16.87 -1.30 -6.54
N ASP A 163 17.62 -0.27 -6.13
CA ASP A 163 18.90 -0.35 -5.44
C ASP A 163 18.77 -0.25 -3.91
N GLU A 164 17.53 -0.20 -3.39
CA GLU A 164 17.18 -0.10 -1.96
C GLU A 164 17.67 1.15 -1.23
N LYS A 165 18.20 2.14 -1.96
CA LYS A 165 18.76 3.35 -1.34
C LYS A 165 17.69 4.36 -0.94
N LYS A 166 16.52 4.31 -1.57
CA LYS A 166 15.45 5.28 -1.38
C LYS A 166 14.09 4.62 -1.29
N ILE A 167 13.20 5.30 -0.59
CA ILE A 167 11.77 4.99 -0.58
C ILE A 167 11.04 6.22 -1.11
N VAL A 168 10.18 6.02 -2.12
CA VAL A 168 9.18 7.01 -2.54
C VAL A 168 7.86 6.69 -1.86
N PHE A 169 7.11 7.70 -1.43
CA PHE A 169 5.84 7.53 -0.72
C PHE A 169 4.90 8.71 -0.98
N SER A 170 3.62 8.52 -0.70
CA SER A 170 2.56 9.53 -0.76
C SER A 170 2.44 10.26 0.59
N ARG A 171 2.25 11.58 0.58
CA ARG A 171 2.07 12.41 1.78
C ARG A 171 0.89 13.35 1.63
N ALA A 172 0.06 13.52 2.66
CA ALA A 172 -1.00 14.54 2.67
C ALA A 172 -1.02 15.32 3.99
N GLU A 173 -1.44 16.59 3.92
CA GLU A 173 -1.68 17.43 5.09
C GLU A 173 -3.09 17.19 5.63
N THR A 174 -3.20 16.33 6.63
CA THR A 174 -4.46 15.98 7.29
C THR A 174 -4.18 15.62 8.74
N LYS A 175 -5.05 16.07 9.65
CA LYS A 175 -4.92 15.82 11.09
C LYS A 175 -6.18 15.17 11.65
N ASN A 176 -6.61 14.06 11.04
CA ASN A 176 -7.84 13.32 11.42
C ASN A 176 -9.14 14.14 11.43
N GLN A 177 -9.19 15.30 10.76
CA GLN A 177 -10.34 16.19 10.70
C GLN A 177 -11.61 15.59 10.06
N TYR A 178 -11.51 14.37 9.53
CA TYR A 178 -12.59 13.64 8.87
C TYR A 178 -13.24 12.58 9.78
N HIS A 179 -12.88 12.54 11.07
CA HIS A 179 -13.36 11.57 12.04
C HIS A 179 -14.05 12.25 13.20
N ASP A 180 -15.24 11.76 13.56
CA ASP A 180 -15.96 12.20 14.76
C ASP A 180 -15.32 11.65 16.04
N ASP A 181 -14.81 10.41 15.99
CA ASP A 181 -14.16 9.72 17.10
C ASP A 181 -13.03 8.81 16.59
N ILE A 182 -11.79 9.21 16.86
CA ILE A 182 -10.60 8.46 16.44
C ILE A 182 -10.39 7.14 17.21
N ALA A 183 -11.06 6.96 18.36
CA ALA A 183 -11.01 5.71 19.12
C ALA A 183 -12.00 4.67 18.58
N ASN A 184 -12.96 5.07 17.73
CA ASN A 184 -13.99 4.20 17.17
C ASN A 184 -14.13 4.35 15.64
N ILE A 185 -13.07 4.00 14.93
CA ILE A 185 -13.05 4.04 13.46
C ILE A 185 -13.93 2.94 12.88
N ARG A 186 -14.92 3.33 12.06
CA ARG A 186 -15.83 2.41 11.36
C ARG A 186 -15.93 2.77 9.88
N THR A 187 -16.30 1.79 9.07
CA THR A 187 -16.69 2.05 7.68
C THR A 187 -18.08 2.67 7.65
N HIS A 188 -18.21 3.81 7.00
CA HIS A 188 -19.47 4.51 6.78
C HIS A 188 -20.23 3.84 5.62
N VAL A 189 -21.56 3.95 5.63
CA VAL A 189 -22.40 3.63 4.46
C VAL A 189 -23.04 4.93 4.06
N GLU A 190 -22.69 5.42 2.87
CA GLU A 190 -23.12 6.73 2.39
C GLU A 190 -24.11 6.54 1.23
N ASP A 191 -25.25 7.20 1.32
CA ASP A 191 -26.16 7.35 0.17
C ASP A 191 -25.67 8.50 -0.73
N ALA A 192 -24.44 8.36 -1.21
CA ALA A 192 -23.78 9.33 -2.07
C ALA A 192 -22.84 8.62 -3.04
N ASP A 193 -22.74 9.13 -4.25
CA ASP A 193 -21.82 8.62 -5.25
C ASP A 193 -20.38 9.09 -4.99
N ILE A 194 -19.43 8.52 -5.74
CA ILE A 194 -18.01 8.86 -5.58
C ILE A 194 -17.71 10.34 -5.86
N HIS A 195 -18.46 11.00 -6.75
CA HIS A 195 -18.23 12.40 -7.10
C HIS A 195 -18.65 13.33 -5.97
N GLN A 196 -19.80 13.05 -5.34
CA GLN A 196 -20.30 13.76 -4.18
C GLN A 196 -19.37 13.59 -2.98
N LEU A 197 -18.91 12.37 -2.72
CA LEU A 197 -17.96 12.12 -1.63
C LEU A 197 -16.60 12.77 -1.88
N ASN A 198 -16.10 12.76 -3.11
CA ASN A 198 -14.88 13.48 -3.48
C ASN A 198 -15.00 15.00 -3.30
N ALA A 199 -16.18 15.58 -3.54
CA ALA A 199 -16.44 17.00 -3.27
C ALA A 199 -16.47 17.29 -1.76
N ARG A 200 -16.99 16.36 -0.95
CA ARG A 200 -17.02 16.47 0.52
C ARG A 200 -15.64 16.27 1.15
N PHE A 201 -14.81 15.40 0.56
CA PHE A 201 -13.50 15.00 1.08
C PHE A 201 -12.38 15.22 0.03
N PRO A 202 -12.01 16.49 -0.25
CA PRO A 202 -11.05 16.83 -1.29
C PRO A 202 -9.58 16.62 -0.85
N ILE A 203 -9.22 15.41 -0.42
CA ILE A 203 -7.85 15.08 0.02
C ILE A 203 -6.90 14.93 -1.18
N GLN A 204 -5.70 15.50 -1.08
CA GLN A 204 -4.67 15.38 -2.11
C GLN A 204 -3.35 14.88 -1.51
N PHE A 205 -2.73 13.92 -2.19
CA PHE A 205 -1.43 13.38 -1.84
C PHE A 205 -0.33 13.91 -2.77
N ASP A 206 0.83 14.18 -2.19
CA ASP A 206 2.06 14.53 -2.88
C ASP A 206 3.07 13.39 -2.78
N LEU A 207 3.90 13.19 -3.80
CA LEU A 207 5.00 12.22 -3.71
C LEU A 207 6.23 12.81 -3.05
N TYR A 208 6.81 12.09 -2.10
CA TYR A 208 8.07 12.43 -1.44
C TYR A 208 9.06 11.26 -1.58
N GLN A 209 10.35 11.56 -1.48
CA GLN A 209 11.41 10.56 -1.38
C GLN A 209 12.23 10.75 -0.13
N VAL A 210 12.60 9.65 0.52
CA VAL A 210 13.51 9.62 1.66
C VAL A 210 14.63 8.61 1.42
N PRO A 211 15.89 8.91 1.77
CA PRO A 211 16.94 7.89 1.83
C PRO A 211 16.57 6.81 2.84
N PHE A 212 16.80 5.54 2.52
CA PHE A 212 16.58 4.47 3.50
C PHE A 212 17.75 4.38 4.49
N ASN A 213 18.99 4.51 4.00
CA ASN A 213 20.22 4.48 4.81
C ASN A 213 20.24 3.34 5.84
N LYS A 214 19.89 2.11 5.41
CA LYS A 214 19.79 0.93 6.28
C LYS A 214 18.89 1.13 7.51
N GLY A 215 17.84 1.92 7.35
CA GLY A 215 16.85 2.23 8.37
C GLY A 215 17.12 3.50 9.18
N GLU A 216 18.26 4.18 8.97
CA GLU A 216 18.55 5.48 9.60
C GLU A 216 17.74 6.63 8.98
N GLY A 217 17.14 6.40 7.81
CA GLY A 217 16.33 7.40 7.14
C GLY A 217 17.13 8.60 6.65
N GLY A 218 16.48 9.75 6.56
CA GLY A 218 17.12 11.01 6.19
C GLY A 218 16.09 12.11 5.95
N MET A 219 16.50 13.22 5.36
CA MET A 219 15.55 14.28 5.00
C MET A 219 14.67 13.84 3.83
N ALA A 220 13.35 13.80 4.02
CA ALA A 220 12.42 13.60 2.93
C ALA A 220 12.31 14.86 2.06
N VAL A 221 12.31 14.67 0.75
CA VAL A 221 12.23 15.74 -0.25
C VAL A 221 11.02 15.53 -1.18
N PRO A 222 10.29 16.59 -1.55
CA PRO A 222 9.20 16.48 -2.50
C PRO A 222 9.72 16.09 -3.89
N VAL A 223 9.00 15.20 -4.57
CA VAL A 223 9.30 14.82 -5.96
C VAL A 223 8.74 15.88 -6.89
N ARG A 224 9.59 16.83 -7.30
CA ARG A 224 9.21 17.90 -8.25
C ARG A 224 8.45 17.33 -9.45
N GLY A 225 7.27 17.89 -9.74
CA GLY A 225 6.36 17.45 -10.81
C GLY A 225 5.27 16.46 -10.36
N ALA A 226 5.45 15.83 -9.20
CA ALA A 226 4.47 14.95 -8.55
C ALA A 226 4.21 15.36 -7.09
N SER A 227 4.57 16.60 -6.73
CA SER A 227 4.22 17.25 -5.47
C SER A 227 3.79 18.68 -5.76
N ARG A 228 2.83 19.21 -4.98
CA ARG A 228 2.31 20.58 -5.05
C ARG A 228 1.88 20.97 -6.47
N ASN A 229 1.36 20.00 -7.22
CA ASN A 229 0.89 20.19 -8.60
C ASN A 229 -0.63 20.39 -8.69
N GLY A 230 -1.30 20.57 -7.55
CA GLY A 230 -2.76 20.75 -7.46
C GLY A 230 -3.56 19.47 -7.71
N MET A 231 -2.91 18.31 -7.73
CA MET A 231 -3.50 16.99 -7.96
C MET A 231 -3.14 16.05 -6.81
N SER A 232 -3.90 14.96 -6.66
CA SER A 232 -3.53 13.85 -5.80
C SER A 232 -2.66 12.85 -6.56
N ASN A 233 -1.49 12.52 -6.02
CA ASN A 233 -0.47 11.65 -6.60
C ASN A 233 -0.18 10.50 -5.63
N TYR A 234 -0.40 9.26 -6.07
CA TYR A 234 -0.35 8.09 -5.19
C TYR A 234 0.07 6.80 -5.91
N PHE A 235 0.25 5.72 -5.15
CA PHE A 235 0.83 4.45 -5.62
C PHE A 235 2.09 4.61 -6.49
N PRO A 236 3.14 5.30 -6.02
CA PRO A 236 4.37 5.41 -6.78
C PRO A 236 5.10 4.06 -6.89
N ARG A 237 5.78 3.84 -8.01
CA ARG A 237 6.62 2.65 -8.28
C ARG A 237 7.85 3.05 -9.08
N TYR A 238 9.03 2.61 -8.65
CA TYR A 238 10.24 2.76 -9.43
C TYR A 238 10.29 1.77 -10.61
N SER A 239 10.77 2.24 -11.76
CA SER A 239 11.15 1.35 -12.88
C SER A 239 12.35 0.47 -12.51
N PRO A 240 12.48 -0.75 -13.06
CA PRO A 240 13.60 -1.66 -12.78
C PRO A 240 15.01 -1.09 -12.87
N ASP A 241 15.21 -0.14 -13.79
CA ASP A 241 16.46 0.57 -13.99
C ASP A 241 16.65 1.79 -13.07
N GLY A 242 15.70 2.07 -12.17
CA GLY A 242 15.70 3.19 -11.23
C GLY A 242 15.58 4.57 -11.89
N ARG A 243 15.39 4.66 -13.21
CA ARG A 243 15.39 5.95 -13.94
C ARG A 243 14.07 6.69 -13.84
N TRP A 244 12.97 5.99 -13.57
CA TRP A 244 11.61 6.52 -13.60
C TRP A 244 10.83 6.14 -12.35
N ILE A 245 9.83 6.97 -12.05
CA ILE A 245 8.74 6.65 -11.13
C ILE A 245 7.45 6.69 -11.94
N VAL A 246 6.67 5.61 -11.91
CA VAL A 246 5.29 5.56 -12.39
C VAL A 246 4.37 5.75 -11.19
N PHE A 247 3.32 6.55 -11.34
CA PHE A 247 2.37 6.82 -10.26
C PHE A 247 0.97 7.05 -10.83
N THR A 248 -0.04 6.99 -9.96
CA THR A 248 -1.41 7.33 -10.30
C THR A 248 -1.69 8.77 -9.90
N GLN A 249 -2.39 9.51 -10.75
CA GLN A 249 -2.83 10.88 -10.48
C GLN A 249 -4.34 11.02 -10.71
N SER A 250 -5.01 11.71 -9.80
CA SER A 250 -6.43 12.11 -9.86
C SER A 250 -6.58 13.52 -9.28
N ARG A 251 -7.76 14.15 -9.42
CA ARG A 251 -8.00 15.46 -8.78
C ARG A 251 -7.98 15.39 -7.25
N THR A 252 -8.45 14.30 -6.67
CA THR A 252 -8.56 14.08 -5.22
C THR A 252 -8.58 12.59 -4.90
N GLY A 253 -8.45 12.25 -3.63
CA GLY A 253 -8.55 10.91 -3.11
C GLY A 253 -7.31 10.07 -3.38
N ILE A 254 -7.45 8.80 -3.06
CA ILE A 254 -6.48 7.74 -3.30
C ILE A 254 -7.32 6.50 -3.61
N MET A 255 -6.89 5.71 -4.60
CA MET A 255 -7.58 4.48 -5.01
C MET A 255 -9.03 4.70 -5.54
N LEU A 256 -9.47 3.83 -6.45
CA LEU A 256 -10.79 3.83 -7.07
C LEU A 256 -11.32 5.20 -7.56
N GLN A 257 -10.45 6.07 -8.09
CA GLN A 257 -10.88 7.39 -8.54
C GLN A 257 -11.32 7.36 -10.02
N PRO A 258 -12.49 7.93 -10.39
CA PRO A 258 -13.00 7.90 -11.76
C PRO A 258 -12.06 8.51 -12.80
N ASP A 259 -11.39 9.61 -12.42
CA ASP A 259 -10.49 10.38 -13.27
C ASP A 259 -9.02 9.96 -13.17
N SER A 260 -8.73 8.88 -12.43
CA SER A 260 -7.37 8.38 -12.25
C SER A 260 -6.68 8.05 -13.57
N LYS A 261 -5.43 8.51 -13.69
CA LYS A 261 -4.52 8.24 -14.81
C LYS A 261 -3.12 7.88 -14.32
N LEU A 262 -2.44 7.03 -15.07
CA LEU A 262 -1.02 6.72 -14.89
C LEU A 262 -0.14 7.81 -15.51
N PHE A 263 0.82 8.25 -14.72
CA PHE A 263 1.87 9.19 -15.09
C PHE A 263 3.24 8.55 -14.84
N ILE A 264 4.24 9.04 -15.57
CA ILE A 264 5.64 8.66 -15.39
C ILE A 264 6.51 9.92 -15.30
N ILE A 265 7.49 9.91 -14.41
CA ILE A 265 8.39 11.03 -14.14
C ILE A 265 9.82 10.53 -13.94
N PRO A 266 10.88 11.28 -14.29
CA PRO A 266 12.24 10.89 -13.91
C PRO A 266 12.32 10.69 -12.39
N ALA A 267 13.05 9.67 -11.95
CA ALA A 267 13.16 9.32 -10.54
C ALA A 267 13.76 10.44 -9.67
N ARG A 268 14.48 11.40 -10.28
CA ARG A 268 14.98 12.60 -9.60
C ARG A 268 13.95 13.74 -9.49
N GLY A 269 12.71 13.51 -9.91
CA GLY A 269 11.72 14.56 -10.19
C GLY A 269 11.97 15.23 -11.55
N GLY A 270 11.04 16.06 -11.99
CA GLY A 270 11.07 16.61 -13.33
C GLY A 270 9.71 17.03 -13.84
N GLU A 271 9.57 16.93 -15.15
CA GLU A 271 8.29 17.03 -15.83
C GLU A 271 7.64 15.64 -15.85
N ALA A 272 6.45 15.53 -15.28
CA ALA A 272 5.64 14.32 -15.37
C ALA A 272 4.95 14.25 -16.74
N ARG A 273 4.88 13.05 -17.32
CA ARG A 273 4.13 12.80 -18.56
C ARG A 273 3.03 11.79 -18.31
N ARG A 274 1.86 12.03 -18.92
CA ARG A 274 0.76 11.06 -18.93
C ARG A 274 1.14 9.87 -19.81
N MET A 275 0.92 8.64 -19.33
CA MET A 275 1.21 7.43 -20.09
C MET A 275 0.15 7.19 -21.18
N GLN A 276 0.53 6.52 -22.27
CA GLN A 276 -0.37 6.23 -23.40
C GLN A 276 -1.29 5.02 -23.15
N CYS A 277 -0.99 4.19 -22.14
CA CYS A 277 -1.77 3.00 -21.79
C CYS A 277 -3.01 3.29 -20.91
N ASN A 278 -3.34 4.57 -20.72
CA ASN A 278 -4.48 4.97 -19.89
C ASN A 278 -5.82 4.61 -20.55
N ARG A 279 -6.67 3.90 -19.81
CA ARG A 279 -8.08 3.70 -20.16
C ARG A 279 -8.90 4.96 -19.90
N ALA A 280 -10.10 5.01 -20.47
CA ALA A 280 -11.03 6.14 -20.31
C ALA A 280 -11.42 6.36 -18.83
N LEU A 281 -11.71 5.28 -18.10
CA LEU A 281 -12.10 5.28 -16.69
C LEU A 281 -11.16 4.37 -15.88
N PHE A 282 -10.96 4.74 -14.61
CA PHE A 282 -10.39 3.87 -13.58
C PHE A 282 -9.02 3.25 -13.96
N ASN A 283 -7.96 4.02 -13.82
CA ASN A 283 -6.59 3.50 -13.89
C ASN A 283 -6.03 3.52 -12.49
N SER A 284 -6.11 2.38 -11.80
CA SER A 284 -5.53 2.25 -10.46
C SER A 284 -4.46 1.17 -10.45
N TYR A 285 -3.57 1.27 -9.47
CA TYR A 285 -2.59 0.23 -9.11
C TYR A 285 -1.60 -0.17 -10.21
N PRO A 286 -0.46 0.53 -10.34
CA PRO A 286 0.72 -0.08 -10.94
C PRO A 286 1.18 -1.26 -10.04
N HIS A 287 0.82 -2.48 -10.44
CA HIS A 287 1.41 -3.71 -9.93
C HIS A 287 2.82 -3.88 -10.54
N ARG A 288 3.68 -4.59 -9.79
CA ARG A 288 4.91 -5.15 -10.37
C ARG A 288 4.53 -6.32 -11.27
#